data_AF-E9HGU5-F1
#
_entry.id   AF-E9HGU5-F1
#
_cell.length_a   1.000
_cell.length_b   1.000
_cell.length_c   1.000
_cell.angle_alpha   90.00
_cell.angle_beta   90.00
_cell.angle_gamma   90.00
#
_symmetry.space_group_name_H-M   'P 1'
#
loop_
_entity.id
_entity.type
_entity.pdbx_description
1 polymer ?
#
loop_
_entity_poly.entity_id
_entity_poly.type
_entity_poly.pdbx_seq_one_letter_code
_entity_poly.pdbx_strand_id
1 'polypeptide(L)'
;MSKALRFYAPGSDRRHHGGSEKKLFEEFGLQRSLSDSDINLIVSSWNFLKKRLSSFAPKVFIGYLEARTDSKKMFPDFAHVNIAELATNVEFRSRACNCVASLNYIIPHLKRSFPVLQCPALKNLKTKYNQHIDILKSLGIIWVKAMQEELDKKIFTDDVRVVWKKLFSVLKEHVSEF
;
A
#
# COMPACT_ATOMS: atom_id res chain seq x y z
N MET A 1 -13.08 -46.65 -56.03
CA MET A 1 -12.89 -47.38 -54.75
C MET A 1 -12.54 -46.36 -53.67
N SER A 2 -13.28 -46.37 -52.56
CA SER A 2 -13.27 -45.38 -51.47
C SER A 2 -12.08 -45.50 -50.49
N LYS A 3 -11.57 -44.37 -49.98
CA LYS A 3 -11.64 -43.97 -48.54
C LYS A 3 -10.88 -42.66 -48.21
N ALA A 4 -11.66 -41.72 -47.65
CA ALA A 4 -11.41 -40.61 -46.70
C ALA A 4 -9.99 -40.05 -46.42
N LEU A 5 -9.91 -38.71 -46.42
CA LEU A 5 -9.25 -37.95 -45.34
C LEU A 5 -10.12 -36.76 -44.92
N ARG A 6 -10.29 -36.64 -43.60
CA ARG A 6 -11.16 -35.68 -42.91
C ARG A 6 -10.52 -34.28 -42.90
N PHE A 7 -11.37 -33.26 -42.99
CA PHE A 7 -11.03 -31.87 -42.73
C PHE A 7 -10.46 -31.69 -41.31
N TYR A 8 -9.32 -31.04 -41.21
CA TYR A 8 -8.81 -30.45 -39.97
C TYR A 8 -8.43 -28.99 -40.28
N ALA A 9 -9.18 -28.06 -39.70
CA ALA A 9 -8.78 -26.66 -39.63
C ALA A 9 -7.96 -26.47 -38.34
N PRO A 10 -6.76 -25.87 -38.39
CA PRO A 10 -6.21 -25.15 -37.25
C PRO A 10 -6.56 -23.67 -37.47
N GLY A 11 -7.31 -23.03 -36.58
CA GLY A 11 -6.98 -22.91 -35.18
C GLY A 11 -6.64 -21.44 -34.98
N SER A 12 -7.58 -20.72 -34.38
CA SER A 12 -7.56 -19.28 -34.16
C SER A 12 -6.28 -18.81 -33.48
N ASP A 13 -5.65 -17.83 -34.13
CA ASP A 13 -4.57 -17.00 -33.62
C ASP A 13 -5.09 -16.22 -32.38
N ARG A 14 -4.99 -16.85 -31.20
CA ARG A 14 -5.20 -16.17 -29.91
C ARG A 14 -3.94 -15.37 -29.59
N ARG A 15 -3.81 -14.21 -30.22
CA ARG A 15 -2.82 -13.21 -29.83
C ARG A 15 -3.06 -12.79 -28.39
N HIS A 16 -2.01 -12.91 -27.59
CA HIS A 16 -1.85 -12.34 -26.26
C HIS A 16 -2.18 -10.84 -26.27
N HIS A 17 -3.40 -10.49 -25.86
CA HIS A 17 -3.84 -9.11 -25.66
C HIS A 17 -3.79 -8.68 -24.18
N GLY A 18 -2.93 -9.32 -23.38
CA GLY A 18 -2.82 -9.05 -21.94
C GLY A 18 -1.58 -8.27 -21.52
N GLY A 19 -0.57 -8.09 -22.39
CA GLY A 19 0.73 -7.52 -21.99
C GLY A 19 0.76 -5.99 -21.97
N SER A 20 0.04 -5.34 -22.88
CA SER A 20 0.03 -3.89 -23.07
C SER A 20 -0.77 -3.14 -21.99
N GLU A 21 -1.93 -3.67 -21.58
CA GLU A 21 -2.74 -3.10 -20.50
C GLU A 21 -2.04 -3.19 -19.15
N LYS A 22 -1.35 -4.31 -18.88
CA LYS A 22 -0.54 -4.52 -17.68
C LYS A 22 0.60 -3.53 -17.58
N LYS A 23 1.30 -3.29 -18.69
CA LYS A 23 2.40 -2.32 -18.77
C LYS A 23 1.89 -0.89 -18.57
N LEU A 24 0.73 -0.55 -19.14
CA LEU A 24 0.07 0.74 -18.96
C LEU A 24 -0.41 0.98 -17.53
N PHE A 25 -0.88 -0.04 -16.81
CA PHE A 25 -1.23 0.13 -15.40
C PHE A 25 0.02 0.20 -14.51
N GLU A 26 1.03 -0.63 -14.72
CA GLU A 26 2.33 -0.51 -14.02
C GLU A 26 2.99 0.85 -14.29
N GLU A 27 2.77 1.45 -15.46
CA GLU A 27 3.28 2.76 -15.83
C GLU A 27 2.41 3.93 -15.31
N PHE A 28 1.08 3.83 -15.30
CA PHE A 28 0.16 4.96 -15.08
C PHE A 28 -0.93 4.77 -14.02
N GLY A 29 -1.10 3.58 -13.44
CA GLY A 29 -2.25 3.21 -12.59
C GLY A 29 -2.40 4.11 -11.35
N LEU A 30 -1.29 4.40 -10.66
CA LEU A 30 -1.26 5.33 -9.52
C LEU A 30 -1.63 6.77 -9.92
N GLN A 31 -1.20 7.22 -11.10
CA GLN A 31 -1.44 8.59 -11.58
C GLN A 31 -2.90 8.78 -12.05
N ARG A 32 -3.52 7.75 -12.62
CA ARG A 32 -4.93 7.81 -13.04
C ARG A 32 -5.91 7.77 -11.87
N SER A 33 -5.51 7.15 -10.76
CA SER A 33 -6.40 6.96 -9.61
C SER A 33 -6.36 8.10 -8.60
N LEU A 34 -5.25 8.83 -8.44
CA LEU A 34 -5.15 9.99 -7.52
C LEU A 34 -5.10 11.30 -8.30
N SER A 35 -5.99 12.25 -7.98
CA SER A 35 -5.96 13.58 -8.58
C SER A 35 -4.86 14.46 -7.97
N ASP A 36 -4.52 15.57 -8.63
CA ASP A 36 -3.57 16.55 -8.08
C ASP A 36 -4.03 17.11 -6.72
N SER A 37 -5.34 17.30 -6.52
CA SER A 37 -5.90 17.72 -5.23
C SER A 37 -5.72 16.65 -4.17
N ASP A 38 -5.95 15.37 -4.51
CA ASP A 38 -5.73 14.24 -3.61
C ASP A 38 -4.28 14.20 -3.15
N ILE A 39 -3.34 14.31 -4.10
CA ILE A 39 -1.91 14.25 -3.81
C ILE A 39 -1.47 15.45 -2.96
N ASN A 40 -2.00 16.65 -3.23
CA ASN A 40 -1.73 17.83 -2.40
C ASN A 40 -2.19 17.64 -0.96
N LEU A 41 -3.37 17.06 -0.74
CA LEU A 41 -3.90 16.75 0.60
C LEU A 41 -3.06 15.68 1.30
N ILE A 42 -2.63 14.63 0.59
CA ILE A 42 -1.73 13.61 1.13
C ILE A 42 -0.40 14.23 1.54
N VAL A 43 0.21 15.05 0.68
CA VAL A 43 1.51 15.70 0.96
C VAL A 43 1.39 16.64 2.16
N SER A 44 0.35 17.48 2.21
CA SER A 44 0.18 18.45 3.28
C SER A 44 -0.05 17.76 4.62
N SER A 45 -0.97 16.80 4.69
CA SER A 45 -1.25 16.04 5.91
C SER A 45 -0.08 15.15 6.34
N TRP A 46 0.67 14.57 5.39
CA TRP A 46 1.90 13.83 5.69
C TRP A 46 2.98 14.73 6.30
N ASN A 47 3.11 15.98 5.85
CA ASN A 47 4.06 16.93 6.43
C ASN A 47 3.79 17.24 7.92
N PHE A 48 2.54 17.09 8.38
CA PHE A 48 2.19 17.14 9.80
C PHE A 48 2.49 15.80 10.50
N LEU A 49 2.04 14.68 9.93
CA LEU A 49 2.23 13.34 10.51
C LEU A 49 3.69 12.96 10.68
N LYS A 50 4.54 13.24 9.69
CA LYS A 50 5.95 12.85 9.69
C LYS A 50 6.74 13.49 10.85
N LYS A 51 6.28 14.63 11.36
CA LYS A 51 6.86 15.30 12.54
C LYS A 51 6.45 14.63 13.87
N ARG A 52 5.43 13.76 13.83
CA ARG A 52 4.83 13.06 14.96
C ARG A 52 4.99 11.55 14.85
N LEU A 53 5.95 11.05 14.05
CA LEU A 53 6.14 9.61 13.85
C LEU A 53 6.31 8.83 15.15
N SER A 54 6.97 9.42 16.15
CA SER A 54 7.22 8.79 17.44
C SER A 54 5.95 8.47 18.25
N SER A 55 4.85 9.22 18.04
CA SER A 55 3.54 8.96 18.63
C SER A 55 2.59 8.25 17.66
N PHE A 56 2.61 8.64 16.39
CA PHE A 56 1.71 8.14 15.36
C PHE A 56 2.04 6.71 14.91
N ALA A 57 3.30 6.40 14.62
CA ALA A 57 3.68 5.12 14.04
C ALA A 57 3.37 3.92 14.96
N PRO A 58 3.64 3.98 16.29
CA PRO A 58 3.22 2.93 17.21
C PRO A 58 1.72 2.64 17.16
N LYS A 59 0.85 3.66 17.09
CA LYS A 59 -0.61 3.48 17.01
C LYS A 59 -1.05 2.73 15.76
N VAL A 60 -0.48 3.10 14.61
CA VAL A 60 -0.73 2.39 13.34
C VAL A 60 -0.31 0.93 13.45
N PHE A 61 0.88 0.66 13.97
CA PHE A 61 1.42 -0.70 14.06
C PHE A 61 0.73 -1.56 15.12
N ILE A 62 0.31 -0.99 16.25
CA ILE A 62 -0.50 -1.70 17.26
C ILE A 62 -1.84 -2.09 16.64
N GLY A 63 -2.57 -1.15 16.03
CA GLY A 63 -3.84 -1.47 15.37
C GLY A 63 -3.70 -2.51 14.25
N TYR A 64 -2.55 -2.53 13.59
CA TYR A 64 -2.20 -3.58 12.63
C TYR A 64 -1.99 -4.95 13.29
N LEU A 65 -1.20 -5.04 14.35
CA LEU A 65 -0.94 -6.29 15.06
C LEU A 65 -2.18 -6.82 15.80
N GLU A 66 -3.08 -5.94 16.24
CA GLU A 66 -4.40 -6.32 16.78
C GLU A 66 -5.30 -6.93 15.70
N ALA A 67 -5.30 -6.35 14.50
CA ALA A 67 -6.06 -6.88 13.37
C ALA A 67 -5.46 -8.19 12.82
N ARG A 68 -4.15 -8.42 13.02
CA ARG A 68 -3.39 -9.56 12.50
C ARG A 68 -2.32 -10.02 13.49
N THR A 69 -2.75 -10.77 14.50
CA THR A 69 -1.88 -11.27 15.57
C THR A 69 -0.81 -12.26 15.06
N ASP A 70 -1.10 -12.96 13.96
CA ASP A 70 -0.17 -13.84 13.24
C ASP A 70 1.07 -13.11 12.70
N SER A 71 0.91 -11.84 12.32
CA SER A 71 1.96 -11.00 11.73
C SER A 71 3.06 -10.64 12.73
N LYS A 72 2.81 -10.77 14.03
CA LYS A 72 3.79 -10.52 15.08
C LYS A 72 5.01 -11.44 14.99
N LYS A 73 4.84 -12.65 14.43
CA LYS A 73 5.92 -13.62 14.18
C LYS A 73 6.95 -13.12 13.15
N MET A 74 6.59 -12.14 12.32
CA MET A 74 7.48 -11.53 11.33
C MET A 74 8.48 -10.56 11.95
N PHE A 75 8.34 -10.27 13.26
CA PHE A 75 9.18 -9.34 13.99
C PHE A 75 9.79 -10.03 15.23
N PRO A 76 10.83 -10.87 15.04
CA PRO A 76 11.41 -11.68 16.13
C PRO A 76 11.78 -10.86 17.37
N ASP A 77 12.31 -9.65 17.16
CA ASP A 77 12.81 -8.73 18.19
C ASP A 77 11.75 -8.40 19.27
N PHE A 78 10.47 -8.44 18.93
CA PHE A 78 9.36 -8.17 19.85
C PHE A 78 8.19 -9.16 19.70
N ALA A 79 8.42 -10.31 19.06
CA ALA A 79 7.38 -11.31 18.83
C ALA A 79 6.76 -11.84 20.13
N HIS A 80 7.54 -11.86 21.20
CA HIS A 80 7.17 -12.36 22.53
C HIS A 80 6.52 -11.29 23.44
N VAL A 81 6.63 -10.00 23.11
CA VAL A 81 6.18 -8.89 23.98
C VAL A 81 4.66 -8.70 23.91
N ASN A 82 3.94 -8.54 25.02
CA ASN A 82 2.48 -8.36 24.96
C ASN A 82 2.10 -7.08 24.18
N ILE A 83 0.99 -7.09 23.44
CA ILE A 83 0.50 -5.92 22.69
C ILE A 83 0.36 -4.69 23.60
N ALA A 84 -0.11 -4.87 24.84
CA ALA A 84 -0.24 -3.79 25.83
C ALA A 84 1.10 -3.14 26.22
N GLU A 85 2.22 -3.86 26.04
CA GLU A 85 3.57 -3.43 26.39
C GLU A 85 4.37 -2.97 25.16
N LEU A 86 3.86 -3.19 23.94
CA LEU A 86 4.58 -2.82 22.72
C LEU A 86 4.84 -1.31 22.64
N ALA A 87 3.90 -0.49 23.11
CA ALA A 87 4.01 0.96 23.03
C ALA A 87 5.26 1.53 23.74
N THR A 88 5.78 0.83 24.76
CA THR A 88 6.99 1.23 25.50
C THR A 88 8.25 0.48 25.04
N ASN A 89 8.10 -0.58 24.24
CA ASN A 89 9.23 -1.35 23.72
C ASN A 89 10.02 -0.57 22.65
N VAL A 90 11.32 -0.40 22.88
CA VAL A 90 12.20 0.43 22.02
C VAL A 90 12.33 -0.15 20.61
N GLU A 91 12.52 -1.46 20.49
CA GLU A 91 12.66 -2.16 19.20
C GLU A 91 11.40 -2.04 18.36
N PHE A 92 10.24 -2.24 18.99
CA PHE A 92 8.94 -2.04 18.35
C PHE A 92 8.78 -0.60 17.86
N ARG A 93 9.04 0.40 18.70
CA ARG A 93 8.90 1.82 18.32
C ARG A 93 9.82 2.18 17.16
N SER A 94 11.07 1.72 17.19
CA SER A 94 12.04 1.92 16.11
C SER A 94 11.55 1.29 14.80
N ARG A 95 11.12 0.02 14.84
CA ARG A 95 10.60 -0.68 13.67
C ARG A 95 9.34 -0.03 13.11
N ALA A 96 8.38 0.32 13.97
CA ALA A 96 7.15 1.00 13.58
C ALA A 96 7.45 2.34 12.88
N CYS A 97 8.33 3.16 13.46
CA CYS A 97 8.75 4.43 12.86
C CYS A 97 9.39 4.22 11.48
N ASN A 98 10.30 3.26 11.35
CA ASN A 98 10.96 2.96 10.08
C ASN A 98 9.98 2.49 9.00
N CYS A 99 9.01 1.63 9.36
CA CYS A 99 7.99 1.16 8.44
C CYS A 99 7.09 2.31 7.97
N VAL A 100 6.60 3.14 8.88
CA VAL A 100 5.74 4.28 8.55
C VAL A 100 6.50 5.37 7.78
N ALA A 101 7.78 5.59 8.11
CA ALA A 101 8.67 6.52 7.42
C ALA A 101 8.99 6.09 5.98
N SER A 102 8.73 4.83 5.59
CA SER A 102 8.90 4.39 4.20
C SER A 102 8.06 5.20 3.20
N LEU A 103 6.96 5.80 3.66
CA LEU A 103 6.15 6.71 2.84
C LEU A 103 6.91 7.97 2.40
N ASN A 104 7.99 8.36 3.08
CA ASN A 104 8.87 9.45 2.63
C ASN A 104 9.49 9.18 1.25
N TYR A 105 9.64 7.92 0.88
CA TYR A 105 10.16 7.51 -0.43
C TYR A 105 9.07 7.35 -1.48
N ILE A 106 7.82 7.18 -1.07
CA ILE A 106 6.69 6.93 -1.97
C ILE A 106 5.98 8.23 -2.34
N ILE A 107 5.63 9.05 -1.34
CA ILE A 107 4.82 10.26 -1.50
C ILE A 107 5.40 11.24 -2.53
N PRO A 108 6.72 11.53 -2.57
CA PRO A 108 7.29 12.45 -3.56
C PRO A 108 7.13 11.98 -5.01
N HIS A 109 6.88 10.70 -5.24
CA HIS A 109 6.76 10.13 -6.57
C HIS A 109 5.32 10.08 -7.07
N LEU A 110 4.30 10.27 -6.21
CA LEU A 110 2.89 10.14 -6.57
C LEU A 110 2.44 11.07 -7.71
N LYS A 111 3.05 12.25 -7.85
CA LYS A 111 2.75 13.21 -8.93
C LYS A 111 3.43 12.89 -10.27
N ARG A 112 4.39 11.97 -10.28
CA ARG A 112 5.20 11.73 -11.49
C ARG A 112 4.39 10.93 -12.50
N SER A 113 4.67 11.11 -13.78
CA SER A 113 4.00 10.40 -14.87
C SER A 113 4.22 8.88 -14.85
N PHE A 114 5.27 8.41 -14.16
CA PHE A 114 5.60 6.98 -14.01
C PHE A 114 6.07 6.67 -12.59
N PRO A 115 5.17 6.70 -11.59
CA PRO A 115 5.54 6.64 -10.18
C PRO A 115 6.19 5.30 -9.80
N VAL A 116 5.72 4.18 -10.36
CA VAL A 116 6.26 2.83 -10.07
C VAL A 116 7.66 2.64 -10.64
N LEU A 117 7.89 3.06 -11.89
CA LEU A 117 9.20 2.93 -12.54
C LEU A 117 10.27 3.80 -11.87
N GLN A 118 9.86 4.95 -11.33
CA GLN A 118 10.78 5.94 -10.76
C GLN A 118 10.95 5.82 -9.24
N CYS A 119 10.16 4.97 -8.57
CA CYS A 119 10.24 4.77 -7.12
C CYS A 119 10.57 3.30 -6.81
N PRO A 120 11.83 2.99 -6.45
CA PRO A 120 12.22 1.64 -6.05
C PRO A 120 11.37 1.09 -4.89
N ALA A 121 10.91 1.94 -3.98
CA ALA A 121 10.04 1.54 -2.87
C ALA A 121 8.66 1.06 -3.36
N LEU A 122 8.06 1.71 -4.36
CA LEU A 122 6.81 1.27 -4.99
C LEU A 122 7.01 0.00 -5.81
N LYS A 123 8.12 -0.10 -6.55
CA LYS A 123 8.48 -1.30 -7.32
C LYS A 123 8.62 -2.53 -6.41
N ASN A 124 9.29 -2.37 -5.27
CA ASN A 124 9.53 -3.44 -4.31
C ASN A 124 8.33 -3.71 -3.39
N LEU A 125 7.31 -2.84 -3.36
CA LEU A 125 6.11 -3.03 -2.56
C LEU A 125 5.41 -4.35 -2.92
N LYS A 126 5.33 -4.63 -4.23
CA LYS A 126 4.74 -5.86 -4.78
C LYS A 126 5.48 -7.11 -4.31
N THR A 127 6.79 -7.20 -4.54
CA THR A 127 7.59 -8.36 -4.13
C THR A 127 7.61 -8.57 -2.62
N LYS A 128 7.45 -7.50 -1.82
CA LYS A 128 7.46 -7.59 -0.36
C LYS A 128 6.12 -7.97 0.25
N TYR A 129 5.00 -7.59 -0.37
CA TYR A 129 3.67 -7.71 0.23
C TYR A 129 2.65 -8.53 -0.58
N ASN A 130 3.03 -9.13 -1.72
CA ASN A 130 2.14 -9.98 -2.53
C ASN A 130 1.50 -11.13 -1.72
N GLN A 131 2.23 -11.76 -0.80
CA GLN A 131 1.73 -12.83 0.07
C GLN A 131 0.91 -12.30 1.27
N HIS A 132 0.79 -10.98 1.37
CA HIS A 132 0.25 -10.24 2.49
C HIS A 132 -0.75 -9.17 2.03
N ILE A 133 -1.39 -9.34 0.87
CA ILE A 133 -2.36 -8.36 0.32
C ILE A 133 -3.49 -8.04 1.32
N ASP A 134 -3.93 -9.03 2.09
CA ASP A 134 -4.96 -8.84 3.10
C ASP A 134 -4.55 -7.85 4.21
N ILE A 135 -3.25 -7.69 4.47
CA ILE A 135 -2.72 -6.70 5.41
C ILE A 135 -2.97 -5.28 4.89
N LEU A 136 -2.88 -5.07 3.58
CA LEU A 136 -3.17 -3.77 2.95
C LEU A 136 -4.67 -3.44 2.98
N LYS A 137 -5.57 -4.44 3.06
CA LYS A 137 -7.02 -4.22 3.13
C LYS A 137 -7.43 -3.44 4.39
N SER A 138 -6.88 -3.79 5.55
CA SER A 138 -7.22 -3.13 6.83
C SER A 138 -6.38 -1.88 7.09
N LEU A 139 -5.22 -1.76 6.45
CA LEU A 139 -4.25 -0.69 6.73
C LEU A 139 -4.84 0.71 6.53
N GLY A 140 -5.64 0.94 5.49
CA GLY A 140 -6.27 2.24 5.26
C GLY A 140 -7.24 2.66 6.39
N ILE A 141 -7.96 1.71 6.99
CA ILE A 141 -8.88 1.97 8.10
C ILE A 141 -8.07 2.26 9.37
N ILE A 142 -7.08 1.42 9.67
CA ILE A 142 -6.19 1.57 10.84
C ILE A 142 -5.44 2.89 10.78
N TRP A 143 -4.91 3.24 9.61
CA TRP A 143 -4.17 4.48 9.39
C TRP A 143 -5.02 5.70 9.70
N VAL A 144 -6.23 5.74 9.15
CA VAL A 144 -7.15 6.87 9.32
C VAL A 144 -7.65 6.97 10.76
N LYS A 145 -7.86 5.84 11.46
CA LYS A 145 -8.14 5.84 12.89
C LYS A 145 -6.99 6.46 13.68
N ALA A 146 -5.75 6.04 13.41
CA ALA A 146 -4.58 6.62 14.07
C ALA A 146 -4.40 8.12 13.75
N MET A 147 -4.74 8.56 12.53
CA MET A 147 -4.73 9.99 12.18
C MET A 147 -5.76 10.77 13.00
N GLN A 148 -6.97 10.24 13.16
CA GLN A 148 -8.02 10.87 13.94
C GLN A 148 -7.63 11.08 15.41
N GLU A 149 -6.79 10.20 15.96
CA GLU A 149 -6.30 10.28 17.34
C GLU A 149 -5.09 11.21 17.51
N GLU A 150 -4.34 11.50 16.45
CA GLU A 150 -3.10 12.29 16.49
C GLU A 150 -3.24 13.71 15.95
N LEU A 151 -4.19 13.93 15.06
CA LEU A 151 -4.38 15.21 14.37
C LEU A 151 -5.62 15.93 14.89
N ASP A 152 -5.48 17.24 15.08
CA ASP A 152 -6.61 18.10 15.41
C ASP A 152 -7.67 18.05 14.29
N LYS A 153 -8.94 18.23 14.67
CA LYS A 153 -10.08 18.27 13.71
C LYS A 153 -9.92 19.33 12.61
N LYS A 154 -9.11 20.37 12.85
CA LYS A 154 -8.79 21.40 11.84
C LYS A 154 -7.88 20.86 10.72
N ILE A 155 -7.06 19.86 11.02
CA ILE A 155 -6.13 19.22 10.09
C ILE A 155 -6.74 17.93 9.52
N PHE A 156 -7.39 17.13 10.37
CA PHE A 156 -8.07 15.89 9.98
C PHE A 156 -9.50 16.16 9.51
N THR A 157 -9.63 16.67 8.28
CA THR A 157 -10.92 16.86 7.61
C THR A 157 -11.42 15.57 6.99
N ASP A 158 -12.70 15.53 6.57
CA ASP A 158 -13.24 14.38 5.86
C ASP A 158 -12.58 14.16 4.50
N ASP A 159 -12.14 15.22 3.82
CA ASP A 159 -11.35 15.10 2.59
C ASP A 159 -10.02 14.38 2.87
N VAL A 160 -9.31 14.77 3.94
CA VAL A 160 -8.06 14.10 4.35
C VAL A 160 -8.32 12.63 4.67
N ARG A 161 -9.41 12.33 5.39
CA ARG A 161 -9.83 10.95 5.68
C ARG A 161 -10.03 10.15 4.38
N VAL A 162 -10.73 10.71 3.40
CA VAL A 162 -11.06 10.04 2.14
C VAL A 162 -9.81 9.80 1.30
N VAL A 163 -8.94 10.79 1.12
CA VAL A 163 -7.75 10.65 0.25
C VAL A 163 -6.74 9.66 0.81
N TRP A 164 -6.60 9.53 2.13
CA TRP A 164 -5.72 8.52 2.73
C TRP A 164 -6.27 7.11 2.53
N LYS A 165 -7.59 6.88 2.68
CA LYS A 165 -8.19 5.59 2.33
C LYS A 165 -7.97 5.27 0.85
N LYS A 166 -8.14 6.27 -0.01
CA LYS A 166 -7.94 6.16 -1.45
C LYS A 166 -6.50 5.76 -1.77
N LEU A 167 -5.50 6.42 -1.19
CA LEU A 167 -4.08 6.07 -1.36
C LEU A 167 -3.82 4.60 -1.04
N PHE A 168 -4.27 4.10 0.10
CA PHE A 168 -4.06 2.69 0.47
C PHE A 168 -4.83 1.72 -0.43
N SER A 169 -6.01 2.10 -0.94
CA SER A 169 -6.71 1.29 -1.96
C SER A 169 -5.89 1.16 -3.23
N VAL A 170 -5.34 2.27 -3.72
CA VAL A 170 -4.53 2.27 -4.95
C VAL A 170 -3.22 1.50 -4.75
N LEU A 171 -2.56 1.66 -3.60
CA LEU A 171 -1.36 0.87 -3.26
C LEU A 171 -1.69 -0.62 -3.16
N LYS A 172 -2.85 -0.98 -2.60
CA LYS A 172 -3.33 -2.36 -2.55
C LYS A 172 -3.57 -2.90 -3.96
N GLU A 173 -4.27 -2.17 -4.83
CA GLU A 173 -4.50 -2.54 -6.22
C GLU A 173 -3.17 -2.82 -6.94
N HIS A 174 -2.19 -1.92 -6.80
CA HIS A 174 -0.83 -2.11 -7.33
C HIS A 174 -0.14 -3.40 -6.84
N VAL A 175 -0.38 -3.83 -5.60
CA VAL A 175 0.16 -5.09 -5.07
C VAL A 175 -0.69 -6.31 -5.47
N SER A 176 -1.99 -6.10 -5.72
CA SER A 176 -2.98 -7.16 -5.96
C SER A 176 -3.19 -7.50 -7.41
N GLU A 177 -2.75 -6.67 -8.35
CA GLU A 177 -2.74 -7.03 -9.76
C GLU A 177 -1.75 -8.18 -9.99
N PHE A 178 -2.25 -9.41 -9.83
CA PHE A 178 -2.11 -10.63 -10.64
C PHE A 178 -2.85 -11.80 -9.98
#